data_AF-A0A7S1H8K7-F1
#
_entry.id   AF-A0A7S1H8K7-F1
#
_cell.length_a   1.000
_cell.length_b   1.000
_cell.length_c   1.000
_cell.angle_alpha   90.00
_cell.angle_beta   90.00
_cell.angle_gamma   90.00
#
_symmetry.space_group_name_H-M   'P 1'
#
loop_
_entity.id
_entity.type
_entity.pdbx_description
1 polymer ?
#
loop_
_entity_poly.entity_id
_entity_poly.type
_entity_poly.pdbx_seq_one_letter_code
_entity_poly.pdbx_strand_id
1 'polypeptide(L)'
;AYQFFDGAATRVVSRRPVRVPARATVYGRTVEMDVPVTLKVANFDQSLTATDLSIVVGIAAEATILSVSHAALCAPGAAGSACNITTIAFLPPAVDSAMDQQVRVSGNGALLAETVLTFFAVCDYEAFCGDSLLMADSKVMVDAPPSSSACEWQLGGKDVCVDPNALERPTALVVSPTEGPASGGTLVTVSYRNLPAFILQDVSVTAGTGGSMVFGIAESIDPTPSSSLVQNSGVVTFLTPKVPGGNLGAV
;
A
#
# COMPACT_ATOMS: atom_id res chain seq x y z
N ALA A 1 -11.73 43.15 -3.24
CA ALA A 1 -10.37 43.13 -2.68
C ALA A 1 -9.41 42.67 -3.77
N TYR A 2 -8.34 43.42 -4.03
CA TYR A 2 -7.33 43.01 -5.01
C TYR A 2 -6.31 42.11 -4.32
N GLN A 3 -6.12 40.88 -4.81
CA GLN A 3 -5.02 40.02 -4.37
C GLN A 3 -3.82 40.33 -5.25
N PHE A 4 -2.75 40.86 -4.66
CA PHE A 4 -1.48 41.05 -5.33
C PHE A 4 -0.75 39.69 -5.36
N PHE A 5 -0.31 39.28 -6.54
CA PHE A 5 0.45 38.04 -6.71
C PHE A 5 1.88 38.25 -6.22
N ASP A 6 2.24 37.59 -5.13
CA ASP A 6 3.64 37.51 -4.68
C ASP A 6 4.38 36.42 -5.46
N GLY A 7 5.22 36.85 -6.40
CA GLY A 7 6.05 35.98 -7.22
C GLY A 7 7.09 35.20 -6.42
N ALA A 8 7.48 35.69 -5.25
CA ALA A 8 8.54 35.15 -4.39
C ALA A 8 8.02 34.20 -3.30
N ALA A 9 6.72 34.21 -3.00
CA ALA A 9 6.14 33.30 -2.02
C ALA A 9 6.28 31.83 -2.42
N THR A 10 6.51 30.96 -1.43
CA THR A 10 6.49 29.51 -1.60
C THR A 10 5.10 29.05 -2.03
N ARG A 11 5.01 28.22 -3.08
CA ARG A 11 3.73 27.75 -3.60
C ARG A 11 3.83 26.44 -4.36
N VAL A 12 2.76 25.65 -4.32
CA VAL A 12 2.65 24.44 -5.15
C VAL A 12 2.43 24.84 -6.61
N VAL A 13 3.30 24.38 -7.50
CA VAL A 13 3.25 24.61 -8.95
C VAL A 13 2.54 23.47 -9.67
N SER A 14 2.75 22.24 -9.20
CA SER A 14 2.08 21.08 -9.78
C SER A 14 1.96 19.96 -8.76
N ARG A 15 0.93 19.13 -8.93
CA ARG A 15 0.68 17.93 -8.15
C ARG A 15 0.43 16.76 -9.10
N ARG A 16 1.05 15.61 -8.84
CA ARG A 16 0.86 14.37 -9.61
C ARG A 16 0.83 13.14 -8.68
N PRO A 17 -0.17 12.25 -8.77
CA PRO A 17 -1.40 12.44 -9.53
C PRO A 17 -2.28 13.54 -8.89
N VAL A 18 -3.21 14.09 -9.67
CA VAL A 18 -4.12 15.14 -9.20
C VAL A 18 -5.20 14.58 -8.28
N ARG A 19 -5.59 13.33 -8.54
CA ARG A 19 -6.58 12.56 -7.79
C ARG A 19 -5.97 11.24 -7.34
N VAL A 20 -6.41 10.72 -6.21
CA VAL A 20 -5.99 9.45 -5.63
C VAL A 20 -7.23 8.63 -5.25
N PRO A 21 -7.15 7.29 -5.27
CA PRO A 21 -8.27 6.46 -4.85
C PRO A 21 -8.51 6.58 -3.34
N ALA A 22 -9.78 6.58 -2.94
CA ALA A 22 -10.18 6.26 -1.58
C ALA A 22 -10.04 4.76 -1.31
N ARG A 23 -10.18 4.33 -0.06
CA ARG A 23 -10.28 2.91 0.32
C ARG A 23 -11.43 2.25 -0.45
N ALA A 24 -11.22 0.99 -0.82
CA ALA A 24 -12.27 0.14 -1.37
C ALA A 24 -12.58 -0.99 -0.39
N THR A 25 -13.76 -1.59 -0.54
CA THR A 25 -14.09 -2.86 0.13
C THR A 25 -14.30 -3.92 -0.94
N VAL A 26 -13.67 -5.07 -0.78
CA VAL A 26 -13.74 -6.18 -1.73
C VAL A 26 -13.91 -7.46 -0.92
N TYR A 27 -15.04 -8.15 -1.09
CA TYR A 27 -15.41 -9.34 -0.30
C TYR A 27 -15.30 -9.13 1.21
N GLY A 28 -15.76 -7.97 1.69
CA GLY A 28 -15.71 -7.58 3.11
C GLY A 28 -14.32 -7.20 3.64
N ARG A 29 -13.31 -7.13 2.77
CA ARG A 29 -11.96 -6.69 3.12
C ARG A 29 -11.73 -5.24 2.69
N THR A 30 -11.18 -4.43 3.59
CA THR A 30 -10.72 -3.09 3.25
C THR A 30 -9.41 -3.18 2.47
N VAL A 31 -9.39 -2.57 1.28
CA VAL A 31 -8.24 -2.46 0.40
C VAL A 31 -7.73 -1.03 0.49
N GLU A 32 -6.54 -0.87 1.07
CA GLU A 32 -5.81 0.39 1.11
C GLU A 32 -4.88 0.47 -0.10
N MET A 33 -4.90 1.61 -0.79
CA MET A 33 -4.17 1.81 -2.05
C MET A 33 -3.16 2.93 -1.88
N ASP A 34 -1.89 2.54 -1.79
CA ASP A 34 -0.79 3.47 -1.59
C ASP A 34 -0.38 4.11 -2.92
N VAL A 35 -0.87 5.33 -3.16
CA VAL A 35 -0.52 6.11 -4.36
C VAL A 35 0.37 7.29 -3.97
N PRO A 36 1.69 7.24 -4.27
CA PRO A 36 2.59 8.36 -4.03
C PRO A 36 2.13 9.63 -4.75
N VAL A 37 2.03 10.72 -4.01
CA VAL A 37 1.77 12.07 -4.54
C VAL A 37 3.07 12.85 -4.56
N THR A 38 3.35 13.43 -5.72
CA THR A 38 4.49 14.31 -5.96
C THR A 38 4.01 15.76 -6.07
N LEU A 39 4.53 16.63 -5.22
CA LEU A 39 4.38 18.08 -5.31
C LEU A 39 5.64 18.68 -5.91
N LYS A 40 5.46 19.60 -6.85
CA LYS A 40 6.51 20.56 -7.22
C LYS A 40 6.19 21.87 -6.55
N VAL A 41 7.13 22.39 -5.76
CA VAL A 41 6.98 23.60 -4.97
C VAL A 41 8.01 24.62 -5.43
N ALA A 42 7.54 25.80 -5.83
CA ALA A 42 8.40 26.92 -6.19
C ALA A 42 8.78 27.74 -4.96
N ASN A 43 9.94 28.40 -5.04
CA ASN A 43 10.50 29.25 -3.97
C ASN A 43 10.58 28.52 -2.64
N PHE A 44 10.89 27.22 -2.68
CA PHE A 44 11.03 26.40 -1.49
C PHE A 44 12.40 26.62 -0.85
N ASP A 45 12.46 26.64 0.48
CA ASP A 45 13.72 26.71 1.22
C ASP A 45 14.53 25.42 1.01
N GLN A 46 15.69 25.56 0.36
CA GLN A 46 16.55 24.44 -0.03
C GLN A 46 17.39 23.91 1.14
N SER A 47 17.31 24.52 2.32
CA SER A 47 17.94 24.01 3.54
C SER A 47 17.07 22.96 4.26
N LEU A 48 15.78 22.91 3.95
CA LEU A 48 14.84 21.99 4.59
C LEU A 48 14.97 20.58 4.01
N THR A 49 15.15 19.62 4.91
CA THR A 49 15.20 18.20 4.59
C THR A 49 13.88 17.51 4.95
N ALA A 50 13.74 16.22 4.62
CA ALA A 50 12.50 15.48 4.91
C ALA A 50 12.12 15.47 6.40
N THR A 51 13.10 15.54 7.31
CA THR A 51 12.85 15.55 8.78
C THR A 51 12.34 16.89 9.28
N ASP A 52 12.58 17.96 8.54
CA ASP A 52 12.18 19.32 8.92
C ASP A 52 10.76 19.64 8.44
N LEU A 53 10.16 18.73 7.67
CA LEU A 53 8.86 18.90 7.03
C LEU A 53 7.79 18.04 7.68
N SER A 54 6.58 18.59 7.69
CA SER A 54 5.35 17.87 7.99
C SER A 54 4.33 18.15 6.89
N ILE A 55 3.65 17.10 6.45
CA ILE A 55 2.54 17.19 5.50
C ILE A 55 1.30 16.66 6.19
N VAL A 56 0.29 17.53 6.32
CA VAL A 56 -1.02 17.16 6.85
C VAL A 56 -2.04 17.19 5.73
N VAL A 57 -2.83 16.12 5.63
CA VAL A 57 -3.95 15.99 4.70
C VAL A 57 -5.25 16.05 5.50
N GLY A 58 -6.09 17.02 5.18
CA GLY A 58 -7.32 17.30 5.88
C GLY A 58 -7.11 17.94 7.25
N ILE A 59 -7.84 17.44 8.24
CA ILE A 59 -7.89 18.07 9.57
C ILE A 59 -6.71 17.72 10.48
N ALA A 60 -6.14 16.51 10.36
CA ALA A 60 -5.07 16.04 11.24
C ALA A 60 -4.31 14.80 10.75
N ALA A 61 -4.56 14.32 9.53
CA ALA A 61 -3.94 13.07 9.08
C ALA A 61 -2.56 13.35 8.49
N GLU A 62 -1.51 12.93 9.18
CA GLU A 62 -0.14 13.09 8.71
C GLU A 62 0.15 12.15 7.53
N ALA A 63 0.87 12.67 6.55
CA ALA A 63 1.28 11.95 5.37
C ALA A 63 2.74 11.50 5.50
N THR A 64 3.07 10.31 4.99
CA THR A 64 4.44 9.78 5.05
C THR A 64 5.28 10.42 3.96
N ILE A 65 6.31 11.19 4.34
CA ILE A 65 7.23 11.80 3.37
C ILE A 65 8.19 10.72 2.85
N LEU A 66 8.18 10.50 1.54
CA LEU A 66 9.03 9.52 0.86
C LEU A 66 10.37 10.12 0.44
N SER A 67 10.34 11.34 -0.10
CA SER A 67 11.56 12.03 -0.53
C SER A 67 11.36 13.54 -0.68
N VAL A 68 12.45 14.27 -0.52
CA VAL A 68 12.57 15.70 -0.83
C VAL A 68 13.79 15.85 -1.73
N SER A 69 13.61 16.44 -2.91
CA SER A 69 14.68 16.64 -3.88
C SER A 69 14.62 18.03 -4.51
N HIS A 70 15.77 18.67 -4.60
CA HIS A 70 15.93 20.01 -5.13
C HIS A 70 16.24 19.93 -6.63
N ALA A 71 15.25 20.26 -7.47
CA ALA A 71 15.31 20.07 -8.91
C ALA A 71 15.93 21.25 -9.67
N ALA A 72 15.87 22.46 -9.12
CA ALA A 72 16.48 23.65 -9.71
C ALA A 72 16.87 24.65 -8.62
N LEU A 73 18.03 25.29 -8.80
CA LEU A 73 18.56 26.35 -7.94
C LEU A 73 18.63 27.65 -8.72
N CYS A 74 18.18 28.73 -8.12
CA CYS A 74 18.32 30.07 -8.64
C CYS A 74 19.80 30.46 -8.79
N ALA A 75 20.14 31.12 -9.89
CA ALA A 75 21.42 31.80 -10.00
C ALA A 75 21.54 32.92 -8.95
N PRO A 76 22.75 33.22 -8.44
CA PRO A 76 22.96 34.32 -7.49
C PRO A 76 22.43 35.64 -8.09
N GLY A 77 21.53 36.33 -7.37
CA GLY A 77 20.94 37.60 -7.81
C GLY A 77 19.57 37.49 -8.49
N ALA A 78 19.02 36.29 -8.71
CA ALA A 78 17.67 36.09 -9.28
C ALA A 78 16.54 36.15 -8.23
N ALA A 79 16.69 37.00 -7.21
CA ALA A 79 15.71 37.17 -6.15
C ALA A 79 14.33 37.57 -6.72
N GLY A 80 13.29 36.79 -6.40
CA GLY A 80 11.91 37.06 -6.83
C GLY A 80 11.44 36.31 -8.08
N SER A 81 12.27 35.47 -8.69
CA SER A 81 11.84 34.55 -9.76
C SER A 81 11.64 33.14 -9.23
N ALA A 82 10.61 32.43 -9.71
CA ALA A 82 10.22 31.08 -9.29
C ALA A 82 11.21 29.99 -9.75
N CYS A 83 12.51 30.17 -9.51
CA CYS A 83 13.59 29.30 -10.00
C CYS A 83 13.97 28.17 -9.03
N ASN A 84 13.80 28.35 -7.72
CA ASN A 84 13.99 27.26 -6.76
C ASN A 84 12.80 26.30 -6.85
N ILE A 85 13.01 25.10 -7.38
CA ILE A 85 11.97 24.07 -7.49
C ILE A 85 12.37 22.88 -6.63
N THR A 86 11.55 22.57 -5.63
CA THR A 86 11.66 21.34 -4.86
C THR A 86 10.56 20.37 -5.26
N THR A 87 10.93 19.11 -5.41
CA THR A 87 10.01 17.99 -5.60
C THR A 87 9.90 17.23 -4.28
N ILE A 88 8.68 17.15 -3.75
CA ILE A 88 8.35 16.42 -2.52
C ILE A 88 7.44 15.26 -2.90
N ALA A 89 7.88 14.03 -2.62
CA ALA A 89 7.05 12.84 -2.79
C ALA A 89 6.58 12.37 -1.41
N PHE A 90 5.30 12.05 -1.28
CA PHE A 90 4.70 11.60 -0.04
C PHE A 90 3.54 10.61 -0.29
N LEU A 91 3.22 9.78 0.68
CA LEU A 91 2.02 8.93 0.69
C LEU A 91 0.93 9.63 1.49
N PRO A 92 -0.19 10.04 0.86
CA PRO A 92 -1.33 10.55 1.60
C PRO A 92 -1.94 9.43 2.46
N PRO A 93 -2.55 9.77 3.60
CA PRO A 93 -3.30 8.80 4.39
C PRO A 93 -4.51 8.30 3.61
N ALA A 94 -4.86 7.03 3.81
CA ALA A 94 -6.05 6.44 3.22
C ALA A 94 -7.33 7.07 3.80
N VAL A 95 -8.34 7.26 2.96
CA VAL A 95 -9.65 7.83 3.35
C VAL A 95 -10.79 6.89 2.97
N ASP A 96 -11.89 6.92 3.70
CA ASP A 96 -13.00 5.97 3.49
C ASP A 96 -13.95 6.37 2.36
N SER A 97 -13.90 7.61 1.86
CA SER A 97 -14.85 8.10 0.87
C SER A 97 -14.26 9.19 -0.03
N ALA A 98 -14.93 9.42 -1.16
CA ALA A 98 -14.56 10.46 -2.12
C ALA A 98 -14.74 11.86 -1.51
N MET A 99 -13.68 12.67 -1.54
CA MET A 99 -13.68 14.02 -1.00
C MET A 99 -12.45 14.81 -1.42
N ASP A 100 -12.57 16.13 -1.43
CA ASP A 100 -11.43 17.03 -1.54
C ASP A 100 -10.84 17.27 -0.15
N GLN A 101 -9.54 17.06 -0.01
CA GLN A 101 -8.80 17.29 1.23
C GLN A 101 -7.75 18.38 1.04
N GLN A 102 -7.69 19.33 1.97
CA GLN A 102 -6.64 20.32 1.99
C GLN A 102 -5.31 19.66 2.38
N VAL A 103 -4.26 19.90 1.60
CA VAL A 103 -2.90 19.46 1.91
C VAL A 103 -2.12 20.67 2.38
N ARG A 104 -1.56 20.60 3.58
CA ARG A 104 -0.78 21.67 4.21
C ARG A 104 0.65 21.18 4.38
N VAL A 105 1.59 21.84 3.72
CA VAL A 105 3.02 21.57 3.82
C VAL A 105 3.61 22.59 4.78
N SER A 106 4.19 22.11 5.87
CA SER A 106 4.84 22.94 6.88
C SER A 106 6.31 22.56 7.02
N GLY A 107 7.15 23.53 7.34
CA GLY A 107 8.56 23.31 7.66
C GLY A 107 8.95 24.11 8.90
N ASN A 108 9.64 23.48 9.85
CA ASN A 108 9.99 24.09 11.15
C ASN A 108 8.78 24.75 11.85
N GLY A 109 7.58 24.15 11.72
CA GLY A 109 6.34 24.65 12.32
C GLY A 109 5.66 25.82 11.59
N ALA A 110 6.24 26.34 10.50
CA ALA A 110 5.64 27.38 9.67
C ALA A 110 4.96 26.78 8.43
N LEU A 111 3.79 27.29 8.07
CA LEU A 111 3.09 26.90 6.85
C LEU A 111 3.85 27.42 5.62
N LEU A 112 4.27 26.51 4.73
CA LEU A 112 5.03 26.82 3.54
C LEU A 112 4.17 26.85 2.28
N ALA A 113 3.26 25.88 2.14
CA ALA A 113 2.40 25.78 0.96
C ALA A 113 1.11 25.04 1.28
N GLU A 114 0.05 25.38 0.53
CA GLU A 114 -1.24 24.67 0.59
C GLU A 114 -1.66 24.24 -0.81
N THR A 115 -2.33 23.11 -0.89
CA THR A 115 -3.01 22.63 -2.10
C THR A 115 -4.23 21.77 -1.70
N VAL A 116 -4.93 21.21 -2.68
CA VAL A 116 -6.08 20.32 -2.44
C VAL A 116 -5.81 19.00 -3.15
N LEU A 117 -5.95 17.88 -2.48
CA LEU A 117 -5.89 16.54 -3.08
C LEU A 117 -7.30 15.98 -3.16
N THR A 118 -7.70 15.49 -4.33
CA THR A 118 -9.03 14.93 -4.56
C THR A 118 -8.98 13.42 -4.41
N PHE A 119 -9.75 12.87 -3.48
CA PHE A 119 -9.99 11.45 -3.36
C PHE A 119 -11.24 11.08 -4.16
N PHE A 120 -11.16 10.02 -4.97
CA PHE A 120 -12.29 9.51 -5.74
C PHE A 120 -12.74 8.14 -5.22
N ALA A 121 -14.02 7.84 -5.38
CA ALA A 121 -14.57 6.53 -5.06
C ALA A 121 -14.09 5.52 -6.10
N VAL A 122 -13.48 4.43 -5.63
CA VAL A 122 -13.08 3.31 -6.49
C VAL A 122 -14.34 2.59 -6.99
N CYS A 123 -14.27 2.05 -8.20
CA CYS A 123 -15.32 1.19 -8.75
C CYS A 123 -15.61 0.02 -7.78
N ASP A 124 -16.88 -0.39 -7.73
CA ASP A 124 -17.28 -1.65 -7.11
C ASP A 124 -16.85 -2.84 -7.99
N TYR A 125 -15.58 -3.25 -7.82
CA TYR A 125 -15.00 -4.36 -8.57
C TYR A 125 -15.64 -5.71 -8.23
N GLU A 126 -16.24 -5.85 -7.05
CA GLU A 126 -16.96 -7.07 -6.67
C GLU A 126 -18.21 -7.24 -7.53
N ALA A 127 -19.04 -6.20 -7.65
CA ALA A 127 -20.19 -6.21 -8.54
C ALA A 127 -19.77 -6.31 -10.02
N PHE A 128 -18.78 -5.51 -10.44
CA PHE A 128 -18.32 -5.46 -11.83
C PHE A 128 -17.79 -6.81 -12.34
N CYS A 129 -16.92 -7.49 -11.57
CA CYS A 129 -16.44 -8.82 -11.94
C CYS A 129 -17.54 -9.88 -11.76
N GLY A 130 -18.39 -9.73 -10.73
CA GLY A 130 -19.49 -10.64 -10.42
C GLY A 130 -20.53 -10.76 -11.53
N ASP A 131 -20.80 -9.68 -12.27
CA ASP A 131 -21.70 -9.68 -13.45
C ASP A 131 -21.25 -10.67 -14.54
N SER A 132 -19.96 -11.01 -14.58
CA SER A 132 -19.37 -11.99 -15.50
C SER A 132 -19.03 -13.33 -14.84
N LEU A 133 -19.51 -13.57 -13.60
CA LEU A 133 -19.16 -14.74 -12.78
C LEU A 133 -17.65 -14.86 -12.50
N LEU A 134 -16.95 -13.72 -12.49
CA LEU A 134 -15.53 -13.63 -12.14
C LEU A 134 -15.38 -13.05 -10.73
N MET A 135 -14.19 -13.19 -10.15
CA MET A 135 -13.86 -12.56 -8.87
C MET A 135 -12.87 -11.41 -9.04
N ALA A 136 -12.97 -10.41 -8.17
CA ALA A 136 -12.04 -9.30 -8.15
C ALA A 136 -10.70 -9.67 -7.48
N ASP A 137 -9.60 -9.40 -8.17
CA ASP A 137 -8.23 -9.54 -7.67
C ASP A 137 -7.82 -8.29 -6.88
N SER A 138 -8.02 -8.36 -5.56
CA SER A 138 -7.61 -7.30 -4.64
C SER A 138 -6.11 -7.05 -4.59
N LYS A 139 -5.26 -8.03 -4.91
CA LYS A 139 -3.81 -7.83 -4.97
C LYS A 139 -3.43 -6.94 -6.14
N VAL A 140 -4.06 -7.16 -7.29
CA VAL A 140 -3.88 -6.29 -8.48
C VAL A 140 -4.27 -4.85 -8.16
N MET A 141 -5.34 -4.63 -7.40
CA MET A 141 -5.76 -3.29 -6.98
C MET A 141 -4.77 -2.61 -6.02
N VAL A 142 -4.13 -3.35 -5.13
CA VAL A 142 -3.09 -2.81 -4.23
C VAL A 142 -1.81 -2.49 -5.02
N ASP A 143 -1.37 -3.38 -5.92
CA ASP A 143 -0.13 -3.22 -6.68
C ASP A 143 -0.22 -2.14 -7.76
N ALA A 144 -1.40 -2.02 -8.38
CA ALA A 144 -1.68 -1.06 -9.43
C ALA A 144 -3.02 -0.37 -9.16
N PRO A 145 -3.05 0.59 -8.22
CA PRO A 145 -4.27 1.29 -7.89
C PRO A 145 -4.93 1.94 -9.13
N PRO A 146 -6.27 1.93 -9.21
CA PRO A 146 -6.98 2.58 -10.29
C PRO A 146 -6.65 4.07 -10.35
N SER A 147 -6.68 4.63 -11.56
CA SER A 147 -6.43 6.06 -11.80
C SER A 147 -7.72 6.89 -11.94
N SER A 148 -8.86 6.20 -11.94
CA SER A 148 -10.18 6.77 -12.18
C SER A 148 -11.26 6.01 -11.40
N SER A 149 -12.45 6.60 -11.31
CA SER A 149 -13.63 5.95 -10.73
C SER A 149 -14.32 4.98 -11.70
N ALA A 150 -13.77 4.78 -12.90
CA ALA A 150 -14.32 3.83 -13.87
C ALA A 150 -13.82 2.42 -13.57
N CYS A 151 -14.68 1.42 -13.82
CA CYS A 151 -14.30 0.03 -13.74
C CYS A 151 -13.46 -0.33 -14.97
N GLU A 152 -12.18 -0.61 -14.75
CA GLU A 152 -11.23 -1.01 -15.79
C GLU A 152 -10.99 -2.53 -15.69
N TRP A 153 -11.08 -3.26 -16.81
CA TRP A 153 -10.80 -4.71 -16.83
C TRP A 153 -9.35 -5.06 -16.51
N GLN A 154 -8.45 -4.10 -16.68
CA GLN A 154 -7.02 -4.25 -16.44
C GLN A 154 -6.49 -3.07 -15.64
N LEU A 155 -5.67 -3.36 -14.64
CA LEU A 155 -4.97 -2.36 -13.83
C LEU A 155 -3.47 -2.66 -13.89
N GLY A 156 -2.67 -1.66 -14.26
CA GLY A 156 -1.21 -1.83 -14.42
C GLY A 156 -0.83 -2.91 -15.45
N GLY A 157 -1.72 -3.23 -16.40
CA GLY A 157 -1.53 -4.30 -17.38
C GLY A 157 -1.84 -5.72 -16.88
N LYS A 158 -2.45 -5.87 -15.70
CA LYS A 158 -2.93 -7.15 -15.15
C LYS A 158 -4.45 -7.18 -15.14
N ASP A 159 -5.05 -8.34 -15.44
CA ASP A 159 -6.50 -8.52 -15.34
C ASP A 159 -6.95 -8.44 -13.87
N VAL A 160 -7.96 -7.63 -13.59
CA VAL A 160 -8.53 -7.50 -12.23
C VAL A 160 -9.66 -8.48 -11.98
N CYS A 161 -10.36 -8.93 -13.02
CA CYS A 161 -11.40 -9.94 -12.90
C CYS A 161 -10.84 -11.31 -13.30
N VAL A 162 -10.81 -12.24 -12.35
CA VAL A 162 -10.21 -13.57 -12.52
C VAL A 162 -11.26 -14.66 -12.38
N ASP A 163 -11.13 -15.72 -13.19
CA ASP A 163 -12.01 -16.89 -13.09
C ASP A 163 -11.72 -17.63 -11.77
N PRO A 164 -12.72 -17.85 -10.90
CA PRO A 164 -12.52 -18.63 -9.68
C PRO A 164 -12.01 -20.06 -9.92
N ASN A 165 -12.28 -20.65 -11.09
CA ASN A 165 -11.78 -21.96 -11.46
C ASN A 165 -10.32 -21.95 -11.91
N ALA A 166 -9.75 -20.77 -12.19
CA ALA A 166 -8.32 -20.62 -12.48
C ALA A 166 -7.46 -20.66 -11.21
N LEU A 167 -8.07 -20.61 -10.01
CA LEU A 167 -7.35 -20.73 -8.76
C LEU A 167 -6.83 -22.17 -8.57
N GLU A 168 -5.52 -22.32 -8.71
CA GLU A 168 -4.84 -23.57 -8.42
C GLU A 168 -4.75 -23.82 -6.91
N ARG A 169 -4.64 -25.09 -6.51
CA ARG A 169 -4.49 -25.44 -5.10
C ARG A 169 -3.13 -24.95 -4.56
N PRO A 170 -3.10 -24.38 -3.34
CA PRO A 170 -1.85 -24.04 -2.68
C PRO A 170 -0.95 -25.27 -2.54
N THR A 171 0.34 -25.10 -2.86
CA THR A 171 1.34 -26.16 -2.78
C THR A 171 2.56 -25.66 -2.02
N ALA A 172 2.99 -26.38 -0.99
CA ALA A 172 4.26 -26.15 -0.33
C ALA A 172 5.40 -26.74 -1.18
N LEU A 173 6.43 -25.94 -1.47
CA LEU A 173 7.58 -26.34 -2.29
C LEU A 173 8.75 -26.79 -1.42
N VAL A 174 9.12 -25.97 -0.44
CA VAL A 174 10.24 -26.21 0.48
C VAL A 174 9.78 -25.84 1.88
N VAL A 175 10.05 -26.70 2.86
CA VAL A 175 9.75 -26.49 4.27
C VAL A 175 11.04 -26.67 5.05
N SER A 176 11.43 -25.68 5.87
CA SER A 176 12.65 -25.75 6.67
C SER A 176 12.56 -24.94 7.96
N PRO A 177 12.93 -25.50 9.13
CA PRO A 177 13.22 -26.92 9.36
C PRO A 177 11.94 -27.77 9.29
N THR A 178 12.10 -29.08 9.04
CA THR A 178 10.98 -30.05 9.03
C THR A 178 10.72 -30.68 10.39
N GLU A 179 11.60 -30.43 11.37
CA GLU A 179 11.55 -31.01 12.71
C GLU A 179 11.74 -29.91 13.77
N GLY A 180 11.12 -30.11 14.94
CA GLY A 180 11.21 -29.20 16.07
C GLY A 180 10.68 -29.85 17.35
N PRO A 181 10.95 -29.27 18.52
CA PRO A 181 10.45 -29.80 19.79
C PRO A 181 8.92 -29.75 19.86
N ALA A 182 8.32 -30.76 20.50
CA ALA A 182 6.88 -30.82 20.76
C ALA A 182 6.35 -29.65 21.61
N SER A 183 7.24 -28.93 22.32
CA SER A 183 6.92 -27.70 23.02
C SER A 183 6.50 -26.55 22.11
N GLY A 184 6.76 -26.66 20.79
CA GLY A 184 6.58 -25.57 19.84
C GLY A 184 7.71 -24.53 19.90
N GLY A 185 7.52 -23.43 19.18
CA GLY A 185 8.43 -22.27 19.15
C GLY A 185 9.54 -22.36 18.09
N THR A 186 9.49 -23.35 17.20
CA THR A 186 10.43 -23.43 16.07
C THR A 186 9.96 -22.50 14.97
N LEU A 187 10.85 -21.60 14.52
CA LEU A 187 10.62 -20.79 13.34
C LEU A 187 10.77 -21.67 12.10
N VAL A 188 9.67 -21.86 11.38
CA VAL A 188 9.59 -22.64 10.14
C VAL A 188 9.33 -21.70 8.98
N THR A 189 10.11 -21.90 7.93
CA THR A 189 10.02 -21.18 6.66
C THR A 189 9.45 -22.12 5.61
N VAL A 190 8.39 -21.70 4.93
CA VAL A 190 7.74 -22.45 3.85
C VAL A 190 7.73 -21.62 2.58
N SER A 191 8.45 -22.08 1.55
CA SER A 191 8.27 -21.59 0.19
C SER A 191 7.00 -22.20 -0.39
N TYR A 192 6.12 -21.40 -0.97
CA TYR A 192 4.83 -21.86 -1.49
C TYR A 192 4.57 -21.41 -2.93
N ARG A 193 3.57 -22.06 -3.55
CA ARG A 193 2.93 -21.64 -4.80
C ARG A 193 1.41 -21.69 -4.64
N ASN A 194 0.69 -20.80 -5.32
CA ASN A 194 -0.76 -20.71 -5.41
C ASN A 194 -1.48 -20.58 -4.06
N LEU A 195 -0.83 -19.99 -3.05
CA LEU A 195 -1.49 -19.63 -1.81
C LEU A 195 -2.13 -18.24 -2.01
N PRO A 196 -3.46 -18.06 -1.98
CA PRO A 196 -4.11 -16.75 -2.18
C PRO A 196 -4.06 -15.90 -0.90
N ALA A 197 -2.87 -15.73 -0.34
CA ALA A 197 -2.59 -14.94 0.85
C ALA A 197 -1.53 -13.88 0.50
N PHE A 198 -1.78 -12.63 0.89
CA PHE A 198 -0.86 -11.51 0.62
C PHE A 198 -0.52 -10.70 1.86
N ILE A 199 -1.34 -10.81 2.91
CA ILE A 199 -1.11 -10.20 4.22
C ILE A 199 -1.17 -11.27 5.30
N LEU A 200 -0.56 -11.00 6.44
CA LEU A 200 -0.41 -11.98 7.51
C LEU A 200 -1.76 -12.51 8.03
N GLN A 201 -2.81 -11.68 8.00
CA GLN A 201 -4.17 -12.01 8.41
C GLN A 201 -4.83 -13.06 7.50
N ASP A 202 -4.28 -13.32 6.31
CA ASP A 202 -4.76 -14.35 5.39
C ASP A 202 -4.23 -15.74 5.75
N VAL A 203 -3.23 -15.81 6.63
CA VAL A 203 -2.51 -17.04 6.94
C VAL A 203 -2.90 -17.52 8.33
N SER A 204 -3.44 -18.72 8.39
CA SER A 204 -3.57 -19.48 9.62
C SER A 204 -2.64 -20.68 9.61
N VAL A 205 -1.90 -20.89 10.69
CA VAL A 205 -1.02 -22.04 10.86
C VAL A 205 -1.69 -23.01 11.82
N THR A 206 -1.82 -24.26 11.40
CA THR A 206 -2.42 -25.32 12.21
C THR A 206 -1.59 -26.59 12.12
N ALA A 207 -1.34 -27.23 13.25
CA ALA A 207 -0.73 -28.56 13.30
C ALA A 207 -1.73 -29.60 13.80
N GLY A 208 -1.70 -30.80 13.22
CA GLY A 208 -2.63 -31.89 13.52
C GLY A 208 -3.84 -31.95 12.57
N THR A 209 -4.74 -32.89 12.83
CA THR A 209 -5.98 -33.09 12.06
C THR A 209 -7.17 -33.28 13.01
N GLY A 210 -8.37 -32.86 12.58
CA GLY A 210 -9.61 -33.07 13.33
C GLY A 210 -9.64 -32.39 14.71
N GLY A 211 -10.12 -33.10 15.74
CA GLY A 211 -10.27 -32.56 17.10
C GLY A 211 -8.96 -32.28 17.86
N SER A 212 -7.81 -32.61 17.28
CA SER A 212 -6.48 -32.42 17.88
C SER A 212 -5.69 -31.29 17.25
N MET A 213 -6.36 -30.39 16.50
CA MET A 213 -5.72 -29.24 15.88
C MET A 213 -5.20 -28.26 16.93
N VAL A 214 -3.96 -27.82 16.75
CA VAL A 214 -3.36 -26.72 17.50
C VAL A 214 -2.96 -25.58 16.57
N PHE A 215 -3.19 -24.35 17.01
CA PHE A 215 -2.97 -23.14 16.22
C PHE A 215 -1.57 -22.58 16.49
N GLY A 216 -0.78 -22.43 15.41
CA GLY A 216 0.49 -21.73 15.41
C GLY A 216 0.33 -20.24 15.14
N ILE A 217 1.45 -19.53 15.13
CA ILE A 217 1.50 -18.09 14.88
C ILE A 217 2.26 -17.87 13.58
N ALA A 218 1.59 -17.32 12.57
CA ALA A 218 2.28 -16.83 11.38
C ALA A 218 3.06 -15.56 11.75
N GLU A 219 4.31 -15.47 11.35
CA GLU A 219 5.22 -14.36 11.64
C GLU A 219 5.34 -13.41 10.44
N SER A 220 5.55 -13.96 9.23
CA SER A 220 5.60 -13.18 8.00
C SER A 220 4.97 -13.92 6.83
N ILE A 221 4.47 -13.17 5.86
CA ILE A 221 4.22 -13.64 4.51
C ILE A 221 4.86 -12.65 3.54
N ASP A 222 5.65 -13.18 2.62
CA ASP A 222 6.45 -12.43 1.67
C ASP A 222 6.14 -12.96 0.24
N PRO A 223 5.03 -12.50 -0.37
CA PRO A 223 4.70 -12.82 -1.75
C PRO A 223 5.72 -12.19 -2.71
N THR A 224 6.02 -12.87 -3.81
CA THR A 224 6.84 -12.31 -4.89
C THR A 224 6.13 -11.09 -5.53
N PRO A 225 6.86 -10.06 -5.99
CA PRO A 225 6.26 -8.83 -6.50
C PRO A 225 5.31 -9.01 -7.71
N SER A 226 5.51 -10.07 -8.50
CA SER A 226 4.66 -10.38 -9.65
C SER A 226 3.38 -11.14 -9.30
N SER A 227 3.15 -11.45 -8.02
CA SER A 227 2.04 -12.30 -7.59
C SER A 227 0.66 -11.71 -7.92
N SER A 228 -0.30 -12.59 -8.17
CA SER A 228 -1.75 -12.32 -8.30
C SER A 228 -2.52 -13.43 -7.59
N LEU A 229 -3.86 -13.35 -7.53
CA LEU A 229 -4.68 -14.43 -6.97
C LEU A 229 -4.47 -15.76 -7.72
N VAL A 230 -4.32 -15.71 -9.04
CA VAL A 230 -4.17 -16.90 -9.90
C VAL A 230 -2.74 -17.43 -9.88
N GLN A 231 -1.75 -16.56 -9.76
CA GLN A 231 -0.34 -16.93 -9.75
C GLN A 231 0.36 -16.24 -8.58
N ASN A 232 0.32 -16.89 -7.41
CA ASN A 232 1.07 -16.43 -6.24
C ASN A 232 2.24 -17.37 -5.96
N SER A 233 3.39 -16.81 -5.60
CA SER A 233 4.48 -17.58 -5.01
C SER A 233 5.19 -16.70 -4.01
N GLY A 234 5.78 -17.30 -2.99
CA GLY A 234 6.42 -16.52 -1.93
C GLY A 234 6.94 -17.40 -0.81
N VAL A 235 7.22 -16.75 0.31
CA VAL A 235 7.68 -17.40 1.53
C VAL A 235 6.73 -17.02 2.66
N VAL A 236 6.35 -17.98 3.49
CA VAL A 236 5.66 -17.73 4.75
C VAL A 236 6.53 -18.26 5.88
N THR A 237 6.64 -17.49 6.96
CA THR A 237 7.34 -17.91 8.18
C THR A 237 6.35 -18.00 9.33
N PHE A 238 6.52 -19.00 10.19
CA PHE A 238 5.67 -19.19 11.35
C PHE A 238 6.38 -19.89 12.50
N LEU A 239 5.87 -19.67 13.71
CA LEU A 239 6.28 -20.44 14.89
C LEU A 239 5.41 -21.68 15.04
N THR A 240 6.05 -22.83 15.21
CA THR A 240 5.33 -24.09 15.44
C THR A 240 4.52 -24.00 16.75
N PRO A 241 3.26 -24.46 16.76
CA PRO A 241 2.48 -24.52 17.98
C PRO A 241 3.03 -25.60 18.91
N LYS A 242 2.71 -25.45 20.20
CA LYS A 242 2.88 -26.53 21.16
C LYS A 242 1.90 -27.66 20.82
N VAL A 243 2.42 -28.87 20.62
CA VAL A 243 1.60 -30.06 20.37
C VAL A 243 1.38 -30.78 21.72
N PRO A 244 0.14 -31.13 22.11
CA PRO A 244 -0.12 -31.86 23.36
C PRO A 244 0.61 -33.20 23.32
N GLY A 245 1.35 -33.52 24.38
CA GLY A 245 2.06 -34.79 24.52
C GLY A 245 1.07 -35.96 24.66
N GLY A 246 0.65 -36.52 23.54
CA GLY A 246 -0.01 -37.82 23.44
C GLY A 246 0.85 -38.71 22.55
N ASN A 247 1.09 -39.96 22.98
CA ASN A 247 1.93 -40.97 22.30
C ASN A 247 1.90 -40.81 20.77
N LEU A 248 2.94 -40.18 20.21
CA LEU A 248 3.26 -40.30 18.81
C LEU A 248 3.65 -41.77 18.60
N GLY A 249 2.66 -42.60 18.27
CA GLY A 249 2.93 -43.92 17.73
C GLY A 249 3.87 -43.73 16.55
N ALA A 250 5.03 -44.37 16.63
CA ALA A 250 5.97 -44.48 15.54
C ALA A 250 5.21 -44.85 14.25
N VAL A 251 5.42 -44.06 13.19
CA VAL A 251 5.18 -44.50 11.82
C VAL A 251 6.55 -44.81 11.23
#